data_AF-A0A1G9D3R6-F1
#
_entry.id   AF-A0A1G9D3R6-F1
#
_cell.length_a   1.000
_cell.length_b   1.000
_cell.length_c   1.000
_cell.angle_alpha   90.00
_cell.angle_beta   90.00
_cell.angle_gamma   90.00
#
_symmetry.space_group_name_H-M   'P 1'
#
loop_
_entity.id
_entity.type
_entity.pdbx_description
1 polymer ?
#
loop_
_entity_poly.entity_id
_entity_poly.type
_entity_poly.pdbx_seq_one_letter_code
_entity_poly.pdbx_strand_id
1 'polypeptide(L)'
;MLKKTLIAVGIVIATLAATATPASATEYSSALKIRGIQYNAPGTDDNRCKGGNTSEEYVTIKNYSKTATVNLKGYLVKDAAGNSFKFTADHYLQPGDYIRLRGGNGTDSDKNNVVYRDNCNFIWNNTGDTVYLYKPSGAGADSHSYKPSRDDADGNGYVTFH
;
A
#
# COMPACT_ATOMS: atom_id res chain seq x y z
N MET A 1 -5.93 -76.72 25.43
CA MET A 1 -5.56 -75.46 26.11
C MET A 1 -4.72 -74.62 25.16
N LEU A 2 -5.05 -73.32 25.06
CA LEU A 2 -4.34 -72.17 24.43
C LEU A 2 -3.83 -72.33 22.99
N LYS A 3 -4.50 -71.82 21.94
CA LYS A 3 -4.67 -70.42 21.48
C LYS A 3 -3.38 -69.57 21.52
N LYS A 4 -2.89 -69.17 20.34
CA LYS A 4 -2.94 -67.77 19.84
C LYS A 4 -2.28 -67.63 18.46
N THR A 5 -3.13 -67.43 17.45
CA THR A 5 -2.77 -66.84 16.15
C THR A 5 -2.55 -65.34 16.36
N LEU A 6 -1.45 -64.79 15.85
CA LEU A 6 -1.23 -63.34 15.76
C LEU A 6 -1.09 -62.98 14.27
N ILE A 7 -2.13 -62.33 13.76
CA ILE A 7 -2.14 -61.66 12.45
C ILE A 7 -1.53 -60.28 12.68
N ALA A 8 -0.39 -60.00 12.04
CA ALA A 8 0.19 -58.67 12.02
C ALA A 8 -0.55 -57.82 10.98
N VAL A 9 -1.37 -56.87 11.45
CA VAL A 9 -1.96 -55.82 10.60
C VAL A 9 -0.92 -54.71 10.46
N GLY A 10 -0.32 -54.60 9.28
CA GLY A 10 0.55 -53.48 8.93
C GLY A 10 -0.29 -52.24 8.65
N ILE A 11 -0.22 -51.24 9.52
CA ILE A 11 -0.81 -49.91 9.29
C ILE A 11 0.14 -49.13 8.39
N VAL A 12 -0.26 -48.86 7.14
CA VAL A 12 0.43 -47.91 6.26
C VAL A 12 -0.07 -46.52 6.60
N ILE A 13 0.73 -45.72 7.28
CA ILE A 13 0.47 -44.29 7.49
C ILE A 13 1.01 -43.55 6.27
N ALA A 14 0.12 -43.18 5.35
CA ALA A 14 0.46 -42.28 4.26
C ALA A 14 0.50 -40.84 4.81
N THR A 15 1.70 -40.33 5.09
CA THR A 15 1.91 -38.93 5.44
C THR A 15 1.70 -38.05 4.19
N LEU A 16 0.58 -37.34 4.13
CA LEU A 16 0.36 -36.28 3.16
C LEU A 16 1.21 -35.06 3.58
N ALA A 17 2.39 -34.89 2.99
CA ALA A 17 3.17 -33.68 3.16
C ALA A 17 2.48 -32.55 2.38
N ALA A 18 1.70 -31.73 3.06
CA ALA A 18 1.21 -30.47 2.50
C ALA A 18 2.41 -29.52 2.35
N THR A 19 2.91 -29.37 1.13
CA THR A 19 3.93 -28.37 0.81
C THR A 19 3.28 -26.99 0.92
N ALA A 20 3.49 -26.30 2.04
CA ALA A 20 3.16 -24.89 2.15
C ALA A 20 4.04 -24.12 1.16
N THR A 21 3.46 -23.70 0.04
CA THR A 21 4.12 -22.75 -0.87
C THR A 21 4.38 -21.46 -0.09
N PRO A 22 5.62 -20.94 -0.04
CA PRO A 22 5.84 -19.63 0.56
C PRO A 22 5.02 -18.60 -0.22
N ALA A 23 4.12 -17.91 0.47
CA ALA A 23 3.23 -16.89 -0.11
C ALA A 23 3.98 -15.66 -0.66
N SER A 24 5.31 -15.61 -0.54
CA SER A 24 6.11 -14.41 -0.78
C SER A 24 6.61 -14.23 -2.22
N ALA A 25 6.34 -15.14 -3.15
CA ALA A 25 6.86 -15.04 -4.52
C ALA A 25 5.92 -14.34 -5.52
N THR A 26 4.65 -14.11 -5.19
CA THR A 26 3.67 -13.54 -6.15
C THR A 26 3.42 -12.03 -6.02
N GLU A 27 4.00 -11.38 -5.00
CA GLU A 27 3.61 -10.01 -4.60
C GLU A 27 4.34 -8.86 -5.31
N TYR A 28 5.41 -9.11 -6.07
CA TYR A 28 6.09 -8.04 -6.83
C TYR A 28 5.52 -7.77 -8.24
N SER A 29 4.41 -8.42 -8.61
CA SER A 29 3.80 -8.33 -9.95
C SER A 29 2.81 -7.17 -10.14
N SER A 30 2.65 -6.29 -9.14
CA SER A 30 1.74 -5.16 -9.27
C SER A 30 2.22 -4.16 -10.33
N ALA A 31 1.33 -3.79 -11.24
CA ALA A 31 1.54 -2.64 -12.12
C ALA A 31 1.50 -1.32 -11.36
N LEU A 32 0.75 -1.25 -10.25
CA LEU A 32 0.71 -0.09 -9.38
C LEU A 32 1.84 -0.13 -8.37
N LYS A 33 2.59 0.97 -8.30
CA LYS A 33 3.68 1.18 -7.36
C LYS A 33 3.58 2.55 -6.72
N ILE A 34 4.15 2.68 -5.53
CA ILE A 34 4.20 3.95 -4.80
C ILE A 34 5.36 4.75 -5.35
N ARG A 35 5.10 5.70 -6.24
CA ARG A 35 6.15 6.49 -6.91
C ARG A 35 6.93 7.37 -5.92
N GLY A 36 6.24 7.94 -4.93
CA GLY A 36 6.85 8.83 -3.96
C GLY A 36 5.85 9.40 -2.98
N ILE A 37 6.36 10.15 -2.01
CA ILE A 37 5.59 10.68 -0.88
C ILE A 37 6.07 12.07 -0.51
N GLN A 38 5.15 13.04 -0.48
CA GLN A 38 5.35 14.33 0.20
C GLN A 38 4.95 14.09 1.64
N TYR A 39 5.94 13.75 2.46
CA TYR A 39 5.72 13.38 3.85
C TYR A 39 5.72 14.57 4.80
N ASN A 40 6.27 15.69 4.36
CA ASN A 40 6.25 16.95 5.09
C ASN A 40 5.61 17.99 4.17
N ALA A 41 4.47 18.55 4.59
CA ALA A 41 3.81 19.59 3.83
C ALA A 41 4.71 20.84 3.77
N PRO A 42 4.87 21.49 2.61
CA PRO A 42 5.59 22.75 2.53
C PRO A 42 4.98 23.82 3.47
N GLY A 43 5.84 24.51 4.21
CA GLY A 43 5.44 25.53 5.18
C GLY A 43 5.38 25.00 6.61
N THR A 44 4.85 25.81 7.52
CA THR A 44 4.58 25.36 8.90
C THR A 44 3.30 24.54 8.92
N ASP A 45 3.35 23.38 9.56
CA ASP A 45 2.21 22.49 9.75
C ASP A 45 1.01 23.23 10.35
N ASP A 46 -0.08 23.25 9.60
CA ASP A 46 -1.35 23.82 9.97
C ASP A 46 -2.48 22.86 9.59
N ASN A 47 -3.08 22.25 10.62
CA ASN A 47 -4.09 21.21 10.48
C ASN A 47 -5.52 21.77 10.37
N ARG A 48 -5.69 23.08 10.20
CA ARG A 48 -7.01 23.67 9.94
C ARG A 48 -7.55 23.16 8.60
N CYS A 49 -8.74 22.55 8.63
CA CYS A 49 -9.42 22.09 7.42
C CYS A 49 -9.67 23.18 6.39
N LYS A 50 -9.72 24.44 6.83
CA LYS A 50 -9.80 25.61 5.95
C LYS A 50 -8.54 26.45 6.15
N GLY A 51 -7.75 26.57 5.09
CA GLY A 51 -6.56 27.42 5.05
C GLY A 51 -5.28 26.79 5.62
N GLY A 52 -5.36 25.58 6.17
CA GLY A 52 -4.18 24.78 6.49
C GLY A 52 -3.56 24.08 5.28
N ASN A 53 -2.46 23.36 5.47
CA ASN A 53 -1.63 22.79 4.41
C ASN A 53 -1.60 21.24 4.38
N THR A 54 -2.50 20.57 5.11
CA THR A 54 -2.57 19.09 5.14
C THR A 54 -2.81 18.43 3.77
N SER A 55 -3.43 19.14 2.83
CA SER A 55 -3.60 18.65 1.45
C SER A 55 -2.30 18.63 0.63
N GLU A 56 -1.25 19.26 1.14
CA GLU A 56 0.08 19.22 0.56
C GLU A 56 0.91 18.04 1.09
N GLU A 57 0.44 17.30 2.10
CA GLU A 57 0.91 15.92 2.32
C GLU A 57 0.19 14.97 1.37
N TYR A 58 0.94 14.13 0.65
CA TYR A 58 0.36 13.18 -0.27
C TYR A 58 1.27 12.01 -0.59
N VAL A 59 0.65 10.87 -0.92
CA VAL A 59 1.35 9.76 -1.59
C VAL A 59 0.97 9.74 -3.07
N THR A 60 1.96 9.51 -3.92
CA THR A 60 1.76 9.34 -5.36
C THR A 60 1.83 7.86 -5.72
N ILE A 61 0.76 7.33 -6.31
CA ILE A 61 0.69 5.95 -6.80
C ILE A 61 0.63 6.00 -8.31
N LYS A 62 1.49 5.25 -9.00
CA LYS A 62 1.62 5.27 -10.45
C LYS A 62 1.37 3.88 -11.04
N ASN A 63 0.69 3.86 -12.19
CA ASN A 63 0.58 2.69 -13.05
C ASN A 63 1.80 2.58 -13.96
N TYR A 64 2.70 1.66 -13.64
CA TYR A 64 3.89 1.33 -14.42
C TYR A 64 3.63 0.29 -15.51
N SER A 65 2.39 -0.19 -15.68
CA SER A 65 2.05 -1.01 -16.84
C SER A 65 2.26 -0.21 -18.12
N LYS A 66 2.75 -0.90 -19.16
CA LYS A 66 2.91 -0.32 -20.50
C LYS A 66 1.61 -0.32 -21.30
N THR A 67 0.63 -1.15 -20.92
CA THR A 67 -0.53 -1.43 -21.76
C THR A 67 -1.85 -1.51 -20.99
N ALA A 68 -1.83 -1.88 -19.71
CA ALA A 68 -3.04 -2.11 -18.95
C ALA A 68 -3.49 -0.85 -18.20
N THR A 69 -4.74 -0.47 -18.37
CA THR A 69 -5.45 0.43 -17.45
C THR A 69 -5.75 -0.30 -16.15
N VAL A 70 -5.58 0.36 -15.00
CA VAL A 70 -5.87 -0.22 -13.68
C VAL A 70 -6.96 0.58 -12.98
N ASN A 71 -7.99 -0.11 -12.49
CA ASN A 71 -8.98 0.47 -11.58
C ASN A 71 -8.48 0.35 -10.13
N LEU A 72 -8.46 1.46 -9.40
CA LEU A 72 -8.01 1.55 -8.01
C LEU A 72 -9.04 1.08 -6.99
N LYS A 73 -10.30 0.84 -7.39
CA LYS A 73 -11.35 0.41 -6.47
C LYS A 73 -10.93 -0.82 -5.66
N GLY A 74 -11.02 -0.68 -4.34
CA GLY A 74 -10.68 -1.70 -3.35
C GLY A 74 -9.22 -1.73 -2.93
N TYR A 75 -8.32 -1.02 -3.61
CA TYR A 75 -6.93 -0.87 -3.14
C TYR A 75 -6.91 -0.14 -1.80
N LEU A 76 -5.91 -0.45 -1.00
CA LEU A 76 -5.75 0.09 0.36
C LEU A 76 -4.35 0.67 0.52
N VAL A 77 -4.27 1.92 0.95
CA VAL A 77 -3.04 2.55 1.43
C VAL A 77 -3.04 2.49 2.95
N LYS A 78 -1.93 2.12 3.55
CA LYS A 78 -1.77 2.03 5.00
C LYS A 78 -0.39 2.54 5.44
N ASP A 79 -0.29 3.13 6.62
CA ASP A 79 0.99 3.43 7.26
C ASP A 79 1.37 2.37 8.31
N ALA A 80 2.51 2.55 8.97
CA ALA A 80 2.94 1.67 10.06
C ALA A 80 2.07 1.79 11.32
N ALA A 81 1.49 2.97 11.58
CA ALA A 81 0.65 3.24 12.76
C ALA A 81 -0.77 2.65 12.65
N GLY A 82 -1.19 2.23 11.45
CA GLY A 82 -2.51 1.65 11.21
C GLY A 82 -3.51 2.60 10.57
N ASN A 83 -3.14 3.84 10.30
CA ASN A 83 -3.93 4.76 9.48
C ASN A 83 -4.11 4.16 8.10
N SER A 84 -5.33 4.23 7.57
CA SER A 84 -5.63 3.62 6.27
C SER A 84 -6.57 4.46 5.43
N PHE A 85 -6.48 4.25 4.11
CA PHE A 85 -7.39 4.81 3.13
C PHE A 85 -7.69 3.74 2.08
N LYS A 86 -8.99 3.44 1.90
CA LYS A 86 -9.46 2.50 0.89
C LYS A 86 -10.13 3.26 -0.23
N PHE A 87 -9.72 3.00 -1.46
CA PHE A 87 -10.42 3.48 -2.64
C PHE A 87 -11.77 2.78 -2.73
N THR A 88 -12.87 3.49 -2.50
CA THR A 88 -14.23 2.93 -2.53
C THR A 88 -14.94 3.16 -3.85
N ALA A 89 -14.62 4.26 -4.54
CA ALA A 89 -15.10 4.59 -5.87
C ALA A 89 -14.24 3.95 -6.97
N ASP A 90 -14.81 3.86 -8.17
CA ASP A 90 -14.06 3.52 -9.37
C ASP A 90 -13.15 4.69 -9.77
N HIS A 91 -11.87 4.41 -10.00
CA HIS A 91 -10.86 5.39 -10.46
C HIS A 91 -9.86 4.68 -11.34
N TYR A 92 -9.69 5.14 -12.58
CA TYR A 92 -8.93 4.44 -13.61
C TYR A 92 -7.62 5.16 -13.94
N LEU A 93 -6.49 4.47 -13.78
CA LEU A 93 -5.18 4.96 -14.21
C LEU A 93 -4.80 4.29 -15.53
N GLN A 94 -4.61 5.09 -16.58
CA GLN A 94 -4.05 4.61 -17.84
C GLN A 94 -2.57 4.20 -17.67
N PRO A 95 -1.98 3.47 -18.64
CA PRO A 95 -0.54 3.24 -18.66
C PRO A 95 0.27 4.53 -18.48
N GLY A 96 1.10 4.59 -17.44
CA GLY A 96 1.93 5.76 -17.12
C GLY A 96 1.27 6.83 -16.24
N ASP A 97 -0.06 6.78 -16.05
CA ASP A 97 -0.78 7.72 -15.18
C ASP A 97 -0.46 7.48 -13.70
N TYR A 98 -0.69 8.52 -12.90
CA TYR A 98 -0.53 8.46 -11.45
C TYR A 98 -1.65 9.24 -10.77
N ILE A 99 -1.98 8.82 -9.55
CA ILE A 99 -2.89 9.49 -8.63
C ILE A 99 -2.14 10.08 -7.45
N ARG A 100 -2.61 11.21 -6.94
CA ARG A 100 -2.23 11.71 -5.61
C ARG A 100 -3.35 11.44 -4.62
N LEU A 101 -3.05 10.65 -3.59
CA LEU A 101 -3.87 10.57 -2.38
C LEU A 101 -3.38 11.64 -1.43
N ARG A 102 -4.12 12.75 -1.35
CA ARG A 102 -3.81 13.91 -0.51
C ARG A 102 -4.43 13.75 0.88
N GLY A 103 -3.77 14.34 1.88
CA GLY A 103 -4.41 14.66 3.15
C GLY A 103 -5.50 15.74 2.97
N GLY A 104 -6.03 16.21 4.09
CA GLY A 104 -7.04 17.27 4.10
C GLY A 104 -8.35 16.87 3.43
N ASN A 105 -9.16 17.89 3.14
CA ASN A 105 -10.46 17.77 2.49
C ASN A 105 -10.35 18.27 1.04
N GLY A 106 -11.15 17.71 0.15
CA GLY A 106 -11.24 18.17 -1.22
C GLY A 106 -12.34 17.47 -1.99
N THR A 107 -12.28 17.54 -3.32
CA THR A 107 -13.19 16.80 -4.19
C THR A 107 -12.39 15.80 -5.00
N ASP A 108 -12.70 14.53 -4.79
CA ASP A 108 -12.15 13.43 -5.57
C ASP A 108 -12.43 13.63 -7.07
N SER A 109 -11.46 13.30 -7.90
CA SER A 109 -11.56 13.46 -9.34
C SER A 109 -10.73 12.43 -10.08
N ASP A 110 -11.43 11.52 -10.78
CA ASP A 110 -10.85 10.57 -11.72
C ASP A 110 -10.05 11.30 -12.82
N LYS A 111 -10.68 12.27 -13.48
CA LYS A 111 -10.08 13.07 -14.54
C LYS A 111 -8.78 13.78 -14.13
N ASN A 112 -8.71 14.31 -12.90
CA ASN A 112 -7.56 15.04 -12.42
C ASN A 112 -6.59 14.18 -11.60
N ASN A 113 -6.88 12.88 -11.46
CA ASN A 113 -6.10 11.92 -10.71
C ASN A 113 -5.75 12.39 -9.29
N VAL A 114 -6.78 12.78 -8.54
CA VAL A 114 -6.64 13.19 -7.15
C VAL A 114 -7.78 12.63 -6.31
N VAL A 115 -7.45 12.16 -5.11
CA VAL A 115 -8.41 11.85 -4.06
C VAL A 115 -7.92 12.43 -2.74
N TYR A 116 -8.85 12.65 -1.82
CA TYR A 116 -8.58 13.23 -0.51
C TYR A 116 -8.96 12.24 0.59
N ARG A 117 -8.23 12.30 1.71
CA ARG A 117 -8.51 11.46 2.87
C ARG A 117 -9.70 11.93 3.71
N ASP A 118 -10.24 13.10 3.42
CA ASP A 118 -11.26 13.79 4.21
C ASP A 118 -10.90 13.88 5.69
N ASN A 119 -9.61 14.11 5.96
CA ASN A 119 -9.04 14.22 7.28
C ASN A 119 -7.93 15.26 7.27
N CYS A 120 -8.09 16.30 8.09
CA CYS A 120 -7.18 17.44 8.16
C CYS A 120 -6.03 17.23 9.14
N ASN A 121 -5.71 15.99 9.55
CA ASN A 121 -4.50 15.71 10.33
C ASN A 121 -3.37 15.30 9.39
N PHE A 122 -2.14 15.65 9.76
CA PHE A 122 -0.92 15.11 9.14
C PHE A 122 -0.79 13.63 9.50
N ILE A 123 -0.46 12.83 8.51
CA ILE A 123 -0.46 11.36 8.63
C ILE A 123 0.92 10.78 8.39
N TRP A 124 1.75 11.46 7.61
CA TRP A 124 3.07 11.00 7.27
C TRP A 124 4.05 11.58 8.28
N ASN A 125 4.87 10.73 8.88
CA ASN A 125 5.73 11.18 9.96
C ASN A 125 6.95 11.94 9.43
N ASN A 126 7.13 13.18 9.90
CA ASN A 126 8.31 14.03 9.62
C ASN A 126 9.64 13.47 10.14
N THR A 127 9.62 12.35 10.89
CA THR A 127 10.82 11.63 11.37
C THR A 127 11.05 10.30 10.64
N GLY A 128 10.26 10.02 9.60
CA GLY A 128 10.28 8.79 8.81
C GLY A 128 9.12 7.86 9.14
N ASP A 129 8.65 7.16 8.11
CA ASP A 129 7.48 6.29 8.15
C ASP A 129 7.62 5.12 7.16
N THR A 130 6.63 4.23 7.14
CA THR A 130 6.45 3.19 6.15
C THR A 130 5.07 3.27 5.54
N VAL A 131 5.01 3.33 4.22
CA VAL A 131 3.77 3.25 3.45
C VAL A 131 3.63 1.88 2.78
N TYR A 132 2.44 1.32 2.87
CA TYR A 132 2.04 0.06 2.27
C TYR A 132 0.89 0.27 1.29
N LEU A 133 0.97 -0.36 0.13
CA LEU A 133 -0.11 -0.47 -0.84
C LEU A 133 -0.53 -1.92 -0.94
N TYR A 134 -1.82 -2.19 -0.73
CA TYR A 134 -2.41 -3.51 -0.85
C TYR A 134 -3.43 -3.55 -1.99
N LYS A 135 -3.46 -4.71 -2.67
CA LYS A 135 -4.48 -5.06 -3.66
C LYS A 135 -5.84 -5.28 -2.96
N PRO A 136 -6.96 -5.22 -3.70
CA PRO A 136 -8.28 -5.55 -3.15
C PRO A 136 -8.37 -6.96 -2.55
N SER A 137 -7.53 -7.89 -3.01
CA SER A 137 -7.43 -9.25 -2.46
C SER A 137 -6.75 -9.33 -1.09
N GLY A 138 -6.17 -8.23 -0.60
CA GLY A 138 -5.36 -8.19 0.62
C GLY A 138 -3.87 -8.48 0.41
N ALA A 139 -3.46 -8.90 -0.78
CA ALA A 139 -2.06 -9.11 -1.12
C ALA A 139 -1.30 -7.77 -1.19
N GLY A 140 -0.03 -7.77 -0.78
CA GLY A 140 0.89 -6.65 -0.98
C GLY A 140 1.06 -6.31 -2.46
N ALA A 141 1.01 -5.02 -2.77
CA ALA A 141 1.28 -4.48 -4.11
C ALA A 141 2.64 -3.79 -4.17
N ASP A 142 2.95 -2.94 -3.19
CA ASP A 142 4.24 -2.25 -3.03
C ASP A 142 4.36 -1.71 -1.59
N SER A 143 5.57 -1.45 -1.14
CA SER A 143 5.82 -0.83 0.16
C SER A 143 7.16 -0.12 0.20
N HIS A 144 7.22 1.04 0.84
CA HIS A 144 8.45 1.81 1.00
C HIS A 144 8.53 2.41 2.39
N SER A 145 9.75 2.50 2.92
CA SER A 145 10.05 3.25 4.13
C SER A 145 10.98 4.39 3.81
N TYR A 146 10.82 5.52 4.49
CA TYR A 146 11.74 6.65 4.35
C TYR A 146 12.26 7.12 5.71
N LYS A 147 13.46 7.69 5.68
CA LYS A 147 14.04 8.48 6.77
C LYS A 147 14.56 9.77 6.15
N PRO A 148 14.06 10.95 6.58
CA PRO A 148 14.47 12.25 6.03
C PRO A 148 15.99 12.40 5.90
N SER A 149 16.73 12.07 6.96
CA SER A 149 18.19 12.18 7.01
C SER A 149 18.94 11.31 5.99
N ARG A 150 18.27 10.32 5.38
CA ARG A 150 18.84 9.40 4.39
C ARG A 150 18.28 9.65 3.00
N ASP A 151 16.97 9.90 2.90
CA ASP A 151 16.23 9.79 1.64
C ASP A 151 15.75 11.15 1.10
N ASP A 152 15.82 12.22 1.90
CA ASP A 152 15.44 13.59 1.51
C ASP A 152 16.65 14.54 1.61
N ALA A 153 17.59 14.39 0.67
CA ALA A 153 18.85 15.15 0.70
C ALA A 153 18.67 16.65 0.40
N ASP A 154 17.61 17.04 -0.32
CA ASP A 154 17.32 18.44 -0.63
C ASP A 154 16.41 19.11 0.42
N GLY A 155 15.83 18.32 1.33
CA GLY A 155 15.07 18.79 2.48
C GLY A 155 13.72 19.37 2.10
N ASN A 156 13.18 19.01 0.93
CA ASN A 156 11.92 19.56 0.43
C ASN A 156 10.68 18.82 0.98
N GLY A 157 10.87 17.79 1.81
CA GLY A 157 9.80 17.00 2.39
C GLY A 157 9.25 15.89 1.48
N TYR A 158 9.90 15.61 0.37
CA TYR A 158 9.47 14.66 -0.65
C TYR A 158 10.53 13.58 -0.90
N VAL A 159 10.09 12.32 -0.92
CA VAL A 159 10.96 11.19 -1.28
C VAL A 159 10.41 10.50 -2.53
N THR A 160 11.30 10.24 -3.49
CA THR A 160 11.02 9.42 -4.68
C THR A 160 11.48 7.99 -4.45
N PHE A 161 10.64 7.01 -4.80
CA PHE A 161 10.96 5.58 -4.69
C PHE A 161 11.13 4.89 -6.05
N HIS A 162 10.40 5.33 -7.09
CA HIS A 162 10.45 4.81 -8.47
C HIS A 162 10.28 5.91 -9.52
#